data_AF-F6HL11-F1
#
_entry.id   AF-F6HL11-F1
#
_cell.length_a   1.000
_cell.length_b   1.000
_cell.length_c   1.000
_cell.angle_alpha   90.00
_cell.angle_beta   90.00
_cell.angle_gamma   90.00
#
_symmetry.space_group_name_H-M   'P 1'
#
loop_
_entity.id
_entity.type
_entity.pdbx_description
1 polymer ?
#
loop_
_entity_poly.entity_id
_entity_poly.type
_entity_poly.pdbx_seq_one_letter_code
_entity_poly.pdbx_strand_id
1 'polypeptide(L)' 'MLQLLFAVAFSAVPLTLYVPPIRSLNLFVETVETLFRQTAVYTLGAYLRVRLAFSRILSSFLHFGR' A
#
# COMPACT_ATOMS: atom_id res chain seq x y z
N MET A 1 1.17 -0.29 -43.13
CA MET A 1 1.39 0.42 -41.85
C MET A 1 0.10 0.68 -41.08
N LEU A 2 -0.92 1.32 -41.68
CA LEU A 2 -2.21 1.58 -41.02
C LEU A 2 -2.92 0.32 -40.46
N GLN A 3 -2.85 -0.82 -41.15
CA GLN A 3 -3.43 -2.08 -40.66
C GLN A 3 -2.86 -2.55 -39.31
N LEU A 4 -1.56 -2.33 -39.08
CA LEU A 4 -0.94 -2.69 -37.79
C LEU A 4 -1.41 -1.77 -36.67
N LEU A 5 -1.61 -0.47 -36.96
CA LEU A 5 -2.15 0.49 -35.99
C LEU A 5 -3.58 0.14 -35.60
N PHE A 6 -4.43 -0.23 -36.55
CA PHE A 6 -5.78 -0.69 -36.25
C PHE A 6 -5.79 -2.01 -35.46
N ALA A 7 -4.94 -2.98 -35.83
CA ALA A 7 -4.81 -4.24 -35.10
C ALA A 7 -4.41 -4.02 -33.63
N VAL A 8 -3.44 -3.14 -33.36
CA VAL A 8 -3.03 -2.78 -32.00
C VAL A 8 -4.16 -2.06 -31.25
N ALA A 9 -4.85 -1.12 -31.90
CA ALA A 9 -5.97 -0.41 -31.29
C ALA A 9 -7.10 -1.37 -30.90
N PHE A 10 -7.53 -2.25 -31.80
CA PHE A 10 -8.58 -3.25 -31.51
C PHE A 10 -8.15 -4.26 -30.45
N SER A 11 -6.86 -4.60 -30.36
CA SER A 11 -6.34 -5.46 -29.29
C SER A 11 -6.27 -4.76 -27.94
N ALA A 12 -6.07 -3.44 -27.91
CA ALA A 12 -5.98 -2.66 -26.67
C ALA A 12 -7.34 -2.22 -26.10
N VAL A 13 -8.39 -2.17 -26.92
CA VAL A 13 -9.78 -1.87 -26.51
C VAL A 13 -10.30 -2.72 -25.33
N PRO A 14 -10.14 -4.06 -25.29
CA PRO A 14 -10.55 -4.83 -24.11
C PRO A 14 -9.71 -4.51 -22.86
N LEU A 15 -8.46 -4.06 -23.03
CA LEU A 15 -7.57 -3.70 -21.92
C LEU A 15 -8.03 -2.41 -21.24
N THR A 16 -8.60 -1.46 -22.00
CA THR A 16 -9.13 -0.20 -21.44
C THR A 16 -10.43 -0.40 -20.67
N LEU A 17 -11.16 -1.50 -20.89
CA LEU A 17 -12.32 -1.89 -20.08
C LEU A 17 -11.90 -2.53 -18.74
N TYR A 18 -10.71 -3.13 -18.68
CA TYR A 18 -10.17 -3.76 -17.47
C TYR A 18 -9.40 -2.78 -16.57
N VAL A 19 -8.71 -1.81 -17.18
CA VAL A 19 -7.97 -0.80 -16.42
C VAL A 19 -8.94 0.32 -16.06
N PRO A 20 -9.26 0.50 -14.78
CA PRO A 20 -10.15 1.57 -14.36
C PRO A 20 -9.51 2.91 -14.74
N PRO A 21 -10.28 3.87 -15.31
CA PRO A 21 -9.73 5.13 -15.79
C PRO A 21 -8.95 5.86 -14.68
N ILE A 22 -7.98 6.70 -15.06
CA ILE A 22 -7.14 7.45 -14.09
C ILE A 22 -7.99 8.20 -13.05
N ARG A 23 -9.22 8.60 -13.41
CA ARG A 23 -10.18 9.24 -12.52
C ARG A 23 -10.63 8.36 -11.33
N SER A 24 -10.75 7.06 -11.53
CA SER A 24 -11.05 6.08 -10.47
C SER A 24 -9.84 5.73 -9.61
N LEU A 25 -8.61 6.01 -10.06
CA LEU A 25 -7.44 5.92 -9.18
C LEU A 25 -7.56 6.90 -8.02
N ASN A 26 -8.21 8.05 -8.20
CA ASN A 26 -8.39 9.02 -7.11
C ASN A 26 -9.26 8.44 -5.98
N LEU A 27 -10.38 7.79 -6.32
CA LEU A 27 -11.24 7.10 -5.36
C LEU A 27 -10.54 5.88 -4.72
N PHE A 28 -9.73 5.16 -5.50
CA PHE A 28 -8.91 4.06 -4.98
C PHE A 28 -7.87 4.55 -3.98
N VAL A 29 -7.14 5.63 -4.31
CA VAL A 29 -6.15 6.25 -3.43
C VAL A 29 -6.81 6.77 -2.16
N GLU A 30 -7.97 7.41 -2.24
CA GLU A 30 -8.75 7.87 -1.09
C GLU A 30 -9.18 6.70 -0.18
N THR A 31 -9.58 5.57 -0.77
CA THR A 31 -9.92 4.35 -0.02
C THR A 31 -8.68 3.72 0.65
N VAL A 32 -7.55 3.70 -0.05
CA VAL A 32 -6.29 3.20 0.51
C VAL A 32 -5.82 4.13 1.64
N GLU A 33 -5.88 5.44 1.46
CA GLU A 33 -5.48 6.42 2.48
C GLU A 33 -6.34 6.29 3.74
N THR A 34 -7.66 6.15 3.60
CA THR A 34 -8.57 5.95 4.74
C THR A 34 -8.28 4.64 5.47
N LEU A 35 -8.04 3.54 4.75
CA LEU A 35 -7.61 2.26 5.33
C LEU A 35 -6.26 2.38 6.04
N PHE A 36 -5.29 3.05 5.42
CA PHE A 36 -3.98 3.33 6.01
C PHE A 36 -4.08 4.23 7.23
N ARG A 37 -5.01 5.18 7.26
CA ARG A 37 -5.19 6.09 8.39
C ARG A 37 -5.85 5.40 9.56
N GLN A 38 -6.85 4.57 9.32
CA GLN A 38 -7.48 3.75 10.37
C GLN A 38 -6.50 2.72 10.93
N THR A 39 -5.78 2.01 10.05
CA THR A 39 -4.72 1.08 10.49
C THR A 39 -3.59 1.82 11.16
N ALA A 40 -3.08 2.93 10.63
CA ALA A 40 -2.02 3.70 11.27
C ALA A 40 -2.45 4.26 12.63
N VAL A 41 -3.68 4.74 12.83
CA VAL A 41 -4.11 5.19 14.17
C VAL A 41 -4.08 4.03 15.17
N TYR A 42 -4.53 2.84 14.78
CA TYR A 42 -4.51 1.65 15.61
C TYR A 42 -3.09 1.10 15.83
N THR A 43 -2.29 1.10 14.76
CA THR A 43 -0.96 0.52 14.70
C THR A 43 0.08 1.47 15.26
N LEU A 44 -0.07 2.79 15.17
CA LEU A 44 0.88 3.77 15.73
C LEU A 44 0.85 3.72 17.25
N GLY A 45 -0.35 3.63 17.85
CA GLY A 45 -0.50 3.44 19.29
C GLY A 45 0.08 2.10 19.76
N ALA A 46 -0.18 1.02 19.01
CA ALA A 46 0.40 -0.29 19.29
C ALA A 46 1.91 -0.33 19.04
N TYR A 47 2.40 0.30 17.97
CA TYR A 47 3.80 0.33 17.53
C TYR A 47 4.68 1.09 18.51
N LEU A 48 4.21 2.24 19.03
CA LEU A 48 4.94 2.97 20.06
C LEU A 48 5.06 2.13 21.35
N ARG A 49 3.99 1.45 21.76
CA ARG A 49 4.03 0.57 22.95
C ARG A 49 4.91 -0.66 22.73
N VAL A 50 4.78 -1.31 21.58
CA VAL A 50 5.58 -2.49 21.20
C VAL A 50 7.05 -2.10 21.08
N ARG A 51 7.37 -0.96 20.46
CA ARG A 51 8.74 -0.45 20.34
C ARG A 51 9.36 -0.18 21.71
N LEU A 52 8.60 0.41 22.64
CA LEU A 52 9.08 0.68 24.00
C LEU A 52 9.26 -0.62 24.80
N ALA A 53 8.32 -1.57 24.69
CA ALA A 53 8.44 -2.89 25.29
C ALA A 53 9.64 -3.66 24.72
N PHE A 54 9.83 -3.62 23.40
CA PHE A 54 10.95 -4.26 22.71
C PHE A 54 12.30 -3.64 23.10
N SER A 55 12.36 -2.31 23.24
CA SER A 55 13.56 -1.63 23.76
C SER A 55 13.89 -2.05 25.19
N ARG A 56 12.88 -2.19 26.07
CA ARG A 56 13.07 -2.71 27.43
C ARG A 56 13.58 -4.15 27.42
N ILE A 57 12.95 -5.01 26.64
CA ILE A 57 13.35 -6.42 26.50
C ILE A 57 14.79 -6.51 25.98
N LEU A 58 15.12 -5.82 24.88
CA LEU A 58 16.48 -5.77 24.35
C LEU A 58 17.48 -5.24 25.36
N SER A 59 17.16 -4.17 26.09
CA SER A 59 18.05 -3.65 27.13
C SER A 59 18.28 -4.66 28.25
N SER A 60 17.25 -5.41 28.64
CA SER A 60 17.37 -6.49 29.64
C SER A 60 18.19 -7.66 29.13
N PHE A 61 18.00 -8.08 27.88
CA PHE A 61 18.80 -9.13 27.25
C PHE A 61 20.28 -8.73 27.11
N LEU A 62 20.54 -7.50 26.70
CA LEU A 62 21.90 -6.96 26.60
C LEU A 62 22.60 -6.83 27.96
N HIS A 63 21.83 -6.55 29.03
CA HIS A 63 22.38 -6.50 30.39
C HIS A 63 22.59 -7.89 31.00
N PHE A 64 21.74 -8.86 30.66
CA PHE A 64 21.87 -10.25 31.14
C PHE A 64 23.05 -11.00 30.49
N GLY A 65 23.54 -10.52 29.34
CA GLY A 65 24.69 -11.11 28.63
C GLY A 65 26.06 -10.53 28.99
N ARG A 66 26.18 -9.66 30.01
CA ARG A 66 27.47 -9.12 30.50
C ARG A 66 27.84 -9.70 31.87
#